data_AF-A0A9D6ND52-F1
#
_entry.id   AF-A0A9D6ND52-F1
#
_cell.length_a   1.000
_cell.length_b   1.000
_cell.length_c   1.000
_cell.angle_alpha   90.00
_cell.angle_beta   90.00
_cell.angle_gamma   90.00
#
_symmetry.space_group_name_H-M   'P 1'
#
loop_
_entity.id
_entity.type
_entity.pdbx_description
1 polymer ?
#
loop_
_entity_poly.entity_id
_entity_poly.type
_entity_poly.pdbx_seq_one_letter_code
_entity_poly.pdbx_strand_id
1 'polypeptide(L)'
;MRVVFVSTLLAAMCLAGLAGARPPRGSEGQSWEQELREMSRLLYSTSSVNVVLGLNLSEDQAVSLRKLAMEVEPAVGRPQGQVPLSPEVEQVRSVYEELRGVLLAQEPIDQELRNRVLEARTLQSRVLRSGLTYDPAGAYGDCGRCHRPPSARASEPPARSPSQAKEMAYAHSVGYLGNQGTQAIWSRSEAVDRILNENQKVMLEDFSCCLIPPQSLSEPVRIGQAGVPDWKVKLLQRARGVPNAWWPVARKKIQDEMDRLAQVKDPGLTEIQRNQARERLGSVLDEARGLSDIDFELKKEELCSRTAAPGQPPQSERIQRFKRAFFLLQPGSREAYDRLLGKRHSPGLGVSLAGGAFSAAGSAGGAAS
;
A
#
# COMPACT_ATOMS: atom_id res chain seq x y z
N MET A 1 43.85 45.48 -28.65
CA MET A 1 42.90 45.87 -27.59
C MET A 1 42.32 44.58 -26.98
N ARG A 2 42.95 44.04 -25.92
CA ARG A 2 42.42 43.95 -24.53
C ARG A 2 40.97 43.42 -24.52
N VAL A 3 40.70 42.12 -24.38
CA VAL A 3 40.69 41.29 -23.14
C VAL A 3 40.09 42.04 -21.94
N VAL A 4 39.01 41.47 -21.37
CA VAL A 4 38.37 41.68 -20.05
C VAL A 4 36.86 41.92 -20.24
N PHE A 5 36.02 40.89 -20.06
CA PHE A 5 34.64 40.96 -19.52
C PHE A 5 34.04 39.54 -19.37
N VAL A 6 34.71 38.65 -18.63
CA VAL A 6 34.14 37.35 -18.22
C VAL A 6 34.61 37.04 -16.80
N SER A 7 34.10 37.75 -15.78
CA SER A 7 34.40 37.42 -14.36
C SER A 7 33.39 37.92 -13.32
N THR A 8 32.19 38.35 -13.70
CA THR A 8 31.25 38.99 -12.74
C THR A 8 29.86 38.36 -12.68
N LEU A 9 29.75 37.05 -12.95
CA LEU A 9 28.50 36.30 -12.72
C LEU A 9 28.66 35.00 -11.92
N LEU A 10 29.88 34.66 -11.47
CA LEU A 10 30.16 33.45 -10.67
C LEU A 10 30.24 33.71 -9.15
N ALA A 11 30.14 34.97 -8.70
CA ALA A 11 30.23 35.33 -7.28
C ALA A 11 28.86 35.45 -6.56
N ALA A 12 27.73 35.41 -7.29
CA ALA A 12 26.39 35.56 -6.69
C ALA A 12 25.69 34.23 -6.34
N MET A 13 26.28 33.07 -6.70
CA MET A 13 25.71 31.75 -6.36
C MET A 13 26.28 31.10 -5.09
N CYS A 14 27.31 31.69 -4.47
CA CYS A 14 27.90 31.12 -3.25
C CYS A 14 27.35 31.69 -1.92
N LEU A 15 26.38 32.62 -1.96
CA LEU A 15 25.87 33.31 -0.75
C LEU A 15 24.44 32.93 -0.33
N ALA A 16 23.79 31.96 -1.02
CA ALA A 16 22.51 31.39 -0.60
C ALA A 16 22.64 30.09 0.24
N GLY A 17 23.86 29.75 0.67
CA GLY A 17 24.18 28.52 1.42
C GLY A 17 24.09 28.62 2.94
N LEU A 18 23.73 29.78 3.49
CA LEU A 18 23.45 29.95 4.92
C LEU A 18 21.94 29.90 5.18
N ALA A 19 21.27 28.89 4.64
CA ALA A 19 19.98 28.48 5.18
C ALA A 19 20.25 28.04 6.62
N GLY A 20 19.83 28.86 7.58
CA GLY A 20 20.05 28.63 9.01
C GLY A 20 19.74 27.19 9.36
N ALA A 21 20.77 26.47 9.82
CA ALA A 21 20.61 25.12 10.33
C ALA A 21 19.56 25.19 11.44
N ARG A 22 18.36 24.69 11.15
CA ARG A 22 17.31 24.55 12.17
C ARG A 22 17.93 23.74 13.32
N PRO A 23 17.83 24.20 14.58
CA PRO A 23 18.35 23.45 15.70
C PRO A 23 17.78 22.02 15.63
N PRO A 24 18.58 20.99 15.95
CA PRO A 24 18.10 19.62 15.93
C PRO A 24 16.84 19.54 16.80
N ARG A 25 15.71 19.15 16.21
CA ARG A 25 14.47 18.90 16.97
C ARG A 25 14.83 17.93 18.11
N GLY A 26 14.43 18.27 19.34
CA GLY A 26 14.68 17.44 20.51
C GLY A 26 14.22 15.99 20.32
N SER A 27 14.79 15.06 21.10
CA SER A 27 14.57 13.62 21.02
C SER A 27 13.09 13.19 21.02
N GLU A 28 12.21 13.96 21.66
CA GLU A 28 10.75 13.70 21.68
C GLU A 28 10.07 13.86 20.32
N GLY A 29 10.59 14.72 19.44
CA GLY A 29 10.04 14.91 18.10
C GLY A 29 10.37 13.75 17.14
N GLN A 30 11.36 12.92 17.48
CA GLN A 30 11.85 11.86 16.60
C GLN A 30 11.02 10.56 16.69
N SER A 31 10.30 10.31 17.79
CA SER A 31 9.61 9.03 18.00
C SER A 31 8.39 8.86 17.09
N TRP A 32 7.51 9.84 17.00
CA TRP A 32 6.26 9.70 16.22
C TRP A 32 6.50 9.68 14.70
N GLU A 33 7.47 10.43 14.18
CA GLU A 33 7.82 10.38 12.75
C GLU A 33 8.39 9.00 12.38
N GLN A 34 9.19 8.41 13.27
CA GLN A 34 9.70 7.06 13.11
C GLN A 34 8.57 6.03 13.13
N GLU A 35 7.59 6.15 14.02
CA GLU A 35 6.38 5.31 14.02
C GLU A 35 5.60 5.40 12.71
N LEU A 36 5.43 6.61 12.14
CA LEU A 36 4.75 6.77 10.85
C LEU A 36 5.52 6.12 9.70
N ARG A 37 6.84 6.24 9.70
CA ARG A 37 7.72 5.59 8.71
C ARG A 37 7.65 4.07 8.84
N GLU A 38 7.63 3.55 10.06
CA GLU A 38 7.51 2.13 10.32
C GLU A 38 6.16 1.57 9.87
N MET A 39 5.05 2.24 10.19
CA MET A 39 3.73 1.88 9.68
C MET A 39 3.67 1.89 8.15
N SER A 40 4.30 2.89 7.52
CA SER A 40 4.40 2.97 6.06
C SER A 40 5.20 1.79 5.50
N ARG A 41 6.35 1.48 6.10
CA ARG A 41 7.19 0.33 5.73
C ARG A 41 6.42 -0.99 5.82
N LEU A 42 5.71 -1.23 6.91
CA LEU A 42 4.93 -2.44 7.13
C LEU A 42 3.80 -2.57 6.10
N LEU A 43 3.04 -1.49 5.88
CA LEU A 43 1.97 -1.44 4.89
C LEU A 43 2.50 -1.76 3.48
N TYR A 44 3.53 -1.03 3.07
CA TYR A 44 4.09 -1.14 1.73
C TYR A 44 4.76 -2.49 1.50
N SER A 45 5.64 -2.93 2.40
CA SER A 45 6.31 -4.23 2.25
C SER A 45 5.34 -5.42 2.20
N THR A 46 4.29 -5.41 3.03
CA THR A 46 3.25 -6.44 3.02
C THR A 46 2.41 -6.37 1.74
N SER A 47 2.03 -5.15 1.33
CA SER A 47 1.32 -4.92 0.07
C SER A 47 2.14 -5.37 -1.15
N SER A 48 3.46 -5.22 -1.14
CA SER A 48 4.33 -5.73 -2.22
C SER A 48 4.30 -7.23 -2.33
N VAL A 49 4.39 -7.93 -1.20
CA VAL A 49 4.30 -9.40 -1.19
C VAL A 49 2.99 -9.84 -1.82
N ASN A 50 1.88 -9.22 -1.40
CA ASN A 50 0.56 -9.49 -1.97
C ASN A 50 0.54 -9.27 -3.49
N VAL A 51 1.01 -8.10 -3.96
CA VAL A 51 1.06 -7.78 -5.40
C VAL A 51 1.90 -8.78 -6.17
N VAL A 52 3.14 -9.02 -5.76
CA VAL A 52 4.09 -9.88 -6.48
C VAL A 52 3.54 -11.30 -6.63
N LEU A 53 2.95 -11.84 -5.57
CA LEU A 53 2.37 -13.19 -5.59
C LEU A 53 1.03 -13.24 -6.36
N GLY A 54 0.25 -12.16 -6.35
CA GLY A 54 -1.03 -12.07 -7.05
C GLY A 54 -0.92 -11.74 -8.55
N LEU A 55 0.21 -11.23 -9.02
CA LEU A 55 0.37 -10.74 -10.40
C LEU A 55 0.62 -11.85 -11.44
N ASN A 56 0.71 -13.11 -10.98
CA ASN A 56 0.95 -14.30 -11.80
C ASN A 56 2.13 -14.12 -12.77
N LEU A 57 3.28 -13.74 -12.22
CA LEU A 57 4.50 -13.51 -13.00
C LEU A 57 5.04 -14.81 -13.60
N SER A 58 5.53 -14.73 -14.83
CA SER A 58 6.36 -15.81 -15.39
C SER A 58 7.70 -15.90 -14.65
N GLU A 59 8.45 -16.99 -14.85
CA GLU A 59 9.78 -17.13 -14.25
C GLU A 59 10.72 -16.01 -14.70
N ASP A 60 10.77 -15.76 -16.00
CA ASP A 60 11.63 -14.74 -16.61
C ASP A 60 11.27 -13.33 -16.09
N GLN A 61 9.97 -13.06 -15.93
CA GLN A 61 9.51 -11.81 -15.33
C GLN A 61 9.99 -11.69 -13.87
N ALA A 62 9.82 -12.75 -13.07
CA ALA A 62 10.24 -12.76 -11.67
C ALA A 62 11.76 -12.61 -11.52
N VAL A 63 12.58 -13.29 -12.35
CA VAL A 63 14.05 -13.13 -12.38
C VAL A 63 14.43 -11.69 -12.72
N SER A 64 13.79 -11.12 -13.75
CA SER A 64 14.08 -9.75 -14.21
C SER A 64 13.72 -8.71 -13.15
N LEU A 65 12.52 -8.80 -12.56
CA LEU A 65 12.05 -7.89 -11.51
C LEU A 65 12.88 -8.01 -10.24
N ARG A 66 13.26 -9.24 -9.86
CA ARG A 66 14.15 -9.48 -8.72
C ARG A 66 15.49 -8.77 -8.89
N LYS A 67 16.10 -8.85 -10.09
CA LYS A 67 17.35 -8.15 -10.39
C LYS A 67 17.18 -6.64 -10.21
N LEU A 68 16.11 -6.05 -10.75
CA LEU A 68 15.83 -4.62 -10.57
C LEU A 68 15.61 -4.25 -9.10
N ALA A 69 14.93 -5.10 -8.32
CA ALA A 69 14.72 -4.87 -6.89
C ALA A 69 16.07 -4.85 -6.13
N MET A 70 17.00 -5.77 -6.45
CA MET A 70 18.34 -5.78 -5.87
C MET A 70 19.17 -4.54 -6.20
N GLU A 71 18.93 -3.89 -7.35
CA GLU A 71 19.59 -2.63 -7.69
C GLU A 71 19.01 -1.42 -6.93
N VAL A 72 17.72 -1.47 -6.57
CA VAL A 72 17.04 -0.41 -5.82
C VAL A 72 17.32 -0.50 -4.33
N GLU A 73 17.40 -1.71 -3.76
CA GLU A 73 17.55 -1.95 -2.31
C GLU A 73 18.67 -1.12 -1.65
N PRO A 74 19.90 -1.02 -2.21
CA PRO A 74 20.97 -0.24 -1.59
C PRO A 74 20.71 1.28 -1.56
N ALA A 75 19.88 1.79 -2.47
CA ALA A 75 19.53 3.21 -2.55
C ALA A 75 18.42 3.60 -1.57
N VAL A 76 17.67 2.61 -1.06
CA VAL A 76 16.69 2.83 0.00
C VAL A 76 17.41 2.77 1.33
N GLY A 77 17.44 3.89 2.05
CA GLY A 77 18.07 3.94 3.36
C GLY A 77 17.53 2.84 4.27
N ARG A 78 18.42 2.08 4.93
CA ARG A 78 17.97 1.11 5.94
C ARG A 78 17.29 1.86 7.08
N PRO A 79 16.16 1.36 7.61
CA PRO A 79 15.62 1.87 8.86
C PRO A 79 16.71 1.82 9.93
N GLN A 80 16.93 2.94 10.63
CA GLN A 80 17.94 3.02 11.68
C GLN A 80 17.41 2.29 12.93
N GLY A 81 17.81 1.03 13.10
CA GLY A 81 17.57 0.25 14.31
C GLY A 81 16.11 -0.11 14.60
N GLN A 82 15.90 -0.92 15.65
CA GLN A 82 14.57 -1.12 16.22
C GLN A 82 14.18 0.15 16.97
N VAL A 83 13.17 0.85 16.46
CA VAL A 83 12.58 2.00 17.13
C VAL A 83 11.59 1.48 18.18
N PRO A 84 11.61 1.98 19.42
CA PRO A 84 10.53 1.73 20.37
C PRO A 84 9.20 2.25 19.80
N LEU A 85 8.22 1.36 19.66
CA LEU A 85 6.91 1.70 19.12
C LEU A 85 5.88 1.85 20.25
N SER A 86 4.93 2.77 20.08
CA SER A 86 3.74 2.81 20.90
C SER A 86 2.97 1.48 20.84
N PRO A 87 2.22 1.11 21.90
CA PRO A 87 1.47 -0.15 21.93
C PRO A 87 0.51 -0.33 20.75
N GLU A 88 -0.08 0.76 20.26
CA GLU A 88 -0.98 0.73 19.09
C GLU A 88 -0.22 0.36 17.81
N VAL A 89 0.95 0.95 17.58
CA VAL A 89 1.76 0.68 16.38
C VAL A 89 2.39 -0.70 16.45
N GLU A 90 2.76 -1.15 17.66
CA GLU A 90 3.21 -2.52 17.90
C GLU A 90 2.15 -3.56 17.53
N GLN A 91 0.88 -3.31 17.88
CA GLN A 91 -0.23 -4.17 17.49
C GLN A 91 -0.37 -4.24 15.96
N VAL A 92 -0.28 -3.09 15.26
CA VAL A 92 -0.31 -3.05 13.79
C VAL A 92 0.85 -3.85 13.21
N ARG A 93 2.07 -3.69 13.74
CA ARG A 93 3.27 -4.41 13.31
C ARG A 93 3.07 -5.92 13.41
N SER A 94 2.69 -6.40 14.59
CA SER A 94 2.49 -7.83 14.83
C SER A 94 1.51 -8.46 13.83
N VAL A 95 0.36 -7.83 13.60
CA VAL A 95 -0.65 -8.34 12.65
C VAL A 95 -0.14 -8.31 11.21
N TYR A 96 0.60 -7.29 10.79
CA TYR A 96 1.11 -7.22 9.42
C TYR A 96 2.26 -8.18 9.17
N GLU A 97 3.12 -8.41 10.16
CA GLU A 97 4.19 -9.40 10.06
C GLU A 97 3.64 -10.83 9.99
N GLU A 98 2.61 -11.15 10.79
CA GLU A 98 1.88 -12.42 10.68
C GLU A 98 1.26 -12.59 9.29
N LEU A 99 0.51 -11.60 8.82
CA LEU A 99 -0.07 -11.63 7.47
C LEU A 99 1.01 -11.80 6.39
N ARG A 100 2.12 -11.07 6.50
CA ARG A 100 3.24 -11.18 5.56
C ARG A 100 3.83 -12.59 5.55
N GLY A 101 3.96 -13.22 6.72
CA GLY A 101 4.39 -14.62 6.84
C GLY A 101 3.46 -15.57 6.09
N VAL A 102 2.15 -15.48 6.35
CA VAL A 102 1.11 -16.28 5.65
C VAL A 102 1.16 -16.06 4.14
N LEU A 103 1.29 -14.80 3.69
CA LEU A 103 1.39 -14.47 2.27
C LEU A 103 2.65 -15.08 1.63
N LEU A 104 3.83 -14.96 2.27
CA LEU A 104 5.09 -15.53 1.77
C LEU A 104 5.07 -17.06 1.73
N ALA A 105 4.39 -17.70 2.68
CA ALA A 105 4.11 -19.13 2.66
C ALA A 105 3.11 -19.52 1.54
N GLN A 106 2.33 -18.54 1.06
CA GLN A 106 1.18 -18.71 0.15
C GLN A 106 0.09 -19.60 0.77
N GLU A 107 -0.09 -19.45 2.07
CA GLU A 107 -1.14 -20.12 2.82
C GLU A 107 -2.46 -19.35 2.70
N PRO A 108 -3.61 -20.04 2.81
CA PRO A 108 -4.90 -19.37 2.84
C PRO A 108 -5.00 -18.47 4.08
N ILE A 109 -5.44 -17.22 3.88
CA ILE A 109 -5.72 -16.30 4.99
C ILE A 109 -7.11 -16.63 5.54
N ASP A 110 -7.16 -17.15 6.76
CA ASP A 110 -8.40 -17.45 7.46
C ASP A 110 -9.20 -16.18 7.81
N GLN A 111 -10.44 -16.37 8.28
CA GLN A 111 -11.33 -15.25 8.59
C GLN A 111 -10.89 -14.47 9.84
N GLU A 112 -10.23 -15.11 10.79
CA GLU A 112 -9.76 -14.47 12.02
C GLU A 112 -8.64 -13.47 11.70
N LEU A 113 -7.63 -13.90 10.95
CA LEU A 113 -6.54 -13.03 10.50
C LEU A 113 -7.06 -11.92 9.59
N ARG A 114 -8.04 -12.19 8.70
CA ARG A 114 -8.69 -11.13 7.90
C ARG A 114 -9.33 -10.05 8.78
N ASN A 115 -10.03 -10.44 9.84
CA ASN A 115 -10.66 -9.50 10.77
C ASN A 115 -9.61 -8.68 11.53
N ARG A 116 -8.57 -9.34 12.07
CA ARG A 116 -7.46 -8.69 12.78
C ARG A 116 -6.71 -7.70 11.87
N VAL A 117 -6.47 -8.05 10.61
CA VAL A 117 -5.85 -7.14 9.63
C VAL A 117 -6.72 -5.92 9.37
N LEU A 118 -8.04 -6.09 9.30
CA LEU A 118 -8.97 -4.98 9.12
C LEU A 118 -9.03 -4.06 10.35
N GLU A 119 -8.96 -4.62 11.55
CA GLU A 119 -8.83 -3.87 12.80
C GLU A 119 -7.50 -3.11 12.86
N ALA A 120 -6.38 -3.77 12.55
CA ALA A 120 -5.06 -3.14 12.48
C ALA A 120 -5.03 -2.02 11.43
N ARG A 121 -5.68 -2.22 10.27
CA ARG A 121 -5.85 -1.18 9.26
C ARG A 121 -6.69 0.00 9.73
N THR A 122 -7.72 -0.26 10.52
CA THR A 122 -8.57 0.78 11.14
C THR A 122 -7.78 1.57 12.16
N LEU A 123 -7.00 0.90 13.01
CA LEU A 123 -6.09 1.50 13.98
C LEU A 123 -5.02 2.37 13.29
N GLN A 124 -4.34 1.83 12.27
CA GLN A 124 -3.37 2.58 11.46
C GLN A 124 -4.00 3.84 10.85
N SER A 125 -5.18 3.72 10.23
CA SER A 125 -5.87 4.87 9.63
C SER A 125 -6.22 5.93 10.67
N ARG A 126 -6.67 5.51 11.87
CA ARG A 126 -6.95 6.41 12.98
C ARG A 126 -5.71 7.19 13.43
N VAL A 127 -4.58 6.51 13.63
CA VAL A 127 -3.31 7.16 14.02
C VAL A 127 -2.89 8.17 12.95
N LEU A 128 -2.86 7.75 11.67
CA LEU A 128 -2.51 8.63 10.55
C LEU A 128 -3.42 9.86 10.51
N ARG A 129 -4.74 9.65 10.57
CA ARG A 129 -5.76 10.71 10.52
C ARG A 129 -5.62 11.70 11.67
N SER A 130 -5.32 11.25 12.88
CA SER A 130 -5.17 12.12 14.05
C SER A 130 -4.00 13.11 13.93
N GLY A 131 -3.00 12.75 13.13
CA GLY A 131 -1.85 13.59 12.81
C GLY A 131 -1.98 14.35 11.50
N LEU A 132 -3.00 14.11 10.66
CA LEU A 132 -3.05 14.74 9.33
C LEU A 132 -3.12 16.27 9.42
N THR A 133 -2.23 16.90 8.68
CA THR A 133 -2.17 18.34 8.43
C THR A 133 -1.68 18.57 7.00
N TYR A 134 -1.55 19.82 6.58
CA TYR A 134 -0.84 20.15 5.36
C TYR A 134 -0.11 21.48 5.57
N ASP A 135 1.22 21.41 5.66
CA ASP A 135 2.09 22.58 5.70
C ASP A 135 2.82 22.71 4.36
N PRO A 136 2.42 23.64 3.46
CA PRO A 136 3.12 23.83 2.18
C PRO A 136 4.56 24.32 2.36
N ALA A 137 4.93 24.86 3.53
CA ALA A 137 6.29 25.28 3.84
C ALA A 137 7.17 24.14 4.40
N GLY A 138 6.59 22.97 4.68
CA GLY A 138 7.32 21.81 5.18
C GLY A 138 8.30 21.23 4.14
N ALA A 139 9.44 20.70 4.60
CA ALA A 139 10.42 20.08 3.71
C ALA A 139 9.87 18.78 3.08
N TYR A 140 10.25 18.48 1.83
CA TYR A 140 9.91 17.20 1.22
C TYR A 140 10.58 16.04 1.97
N GLY A 141 9.83 14.96 2.19
CA GLY A 141 10.29 13.78 2.93
C GLY A 141 10.26 13.92 4.45
N ASP A 142 10.00 15.13 4.99
CA ASP A 142 9.67 15.32 6.40
C ASP A 142 8.19 14.94 6.61
N CYS A 143 7.93 13.97 7.50
CA CYS A 143 6.58 13.61 7.89
C CYS A 143 5.83 14.84 8.42
N GLY A 144 6.54 15.79 9.06
CA GLY A 144 6.07 17.10 9.52
C GLY A 144 5.34 17.94 8.47
N ARG A 145 5.58 17.70 7.17
CA ARG A 145 4.89 18.41 6.08
C ARG A 145 3.42 18.02 5.97
N CYS A 146 3.11 16.76 6.19
CA CYS A 146 1.77 16.18 6.01
C CYS A 146 1.16 15.70 7.33
N HIS A 147 1.97 15.63 8.38
CA HIS A 147 1.58 15.15 9.69
C HIS A 147 2.13 16.03 10.81
N ARG A 148 1.41 16.09 11.91
CA ARG A 148 1.84 16.56 13.22
C ARG A 148 1.81 15.36 14.19
N PRO A 149 2.43 15.46 15.39
CA PRO A 149 2.29 14.44 16.40
C PRO A 149 0.81 14.05 16.59
N PRO A 150 0.48 12.74 16.59
CA PRO A 150 -0.87 12.26 16.86
C PRO A 150 -1.44 12.90 18.13
N SER A 151 -2.69 13.36 18.07
CA SER A 151 -3.36 13.95 19.22
C SER A 151 -4.68 13.24 19.49
N ALA A 152 -5.07 13.13 20.78
CA ALA A 152 -6.32 12.47 21.17
C ALA A 152 -7.57 13.09 20.53
N ARG A 153 -7.50 14.37 20.13
CA ARG A 153 -8.55 15.05 19.38
C ARG A 153 -8.23 15.03 17.89
N ALA A 154 -8.76 14.05 17.18
CA ALA A 154 -8.70 14.02 15.72
C ALA A 154 -9.46 15.25 15.16
N SER A 155 -8.75 16.13 14.46
CA SER A 155 -9.36 17.16 13.63
C SER A 155 -9.84 16.55 12.31
N GLU A 156 -10.82 17.19 11.67
CA GLU A 156 -11.13 16.84 10.28
C GLU A 156 -9.88 17.06 9.40
N PRO A 157 -9.53 16.11 8.51
CA PRO A 157 -8.43 16.31 7.58
C PRO A 157 -8.70 17.53 6.69
N PRO A 158 -7.66 18.31 6.35
CA PRO A 158 -7.83 19.42 5.42
C PRO A 158 -8.26 18.89 4.05
N ALA A 159 -9.18 19.60 3.39
CA ALA A 159 -9.49 19.34 1.99
C ALA A 159 -8.23 19.54 1.13
N ARG A 160 -8.04 18.67 0.13
CA ARG A 160 -6.85 18.66 -0.73
C ARG A 160 -7.25 18.91 -2.17
N SER A 161 -6.54 19.82 -2.84
CA SER A 161 -6.62 19.97 -4.29
C SER A 161 -5.92 18.80 -5.00
N PRO A 162 -6.20 18.56 -6.30
CA PRO A 162 -5.48 17.56 -7.08
C PRO A 162 -3.95 17.78 -7.12
N SER A 163 -3.50 19.04 -7.13
CA SER A 163 -2.07 19.37 -7.11
C SER A 163 -1.43 19.02 -5.76
N GLN A 164 -2.10 19.32 -4.64
CA GLN A 164 -1.65 18.94 -3.31
C GLN A 164 -1.59 17.42 -3.15
N ALA A 165 -2.59 16.69 -3.66
CA ALA A 165 -2.59 15.24 -3.61
C ALA A 165 -1.38 14.63 -4.37
N LYS A 166 -1.04 15.18 -5.54
CA LYS A 166 0.15 14.76 -6.31
C LYS A 166 1.44 15.06 -5.56
N GLU A 167 1.53 16.24 -4.96
CA GLU A 167 2.69 16.66 -4.18
C GLU A 167 2.89 15.78 -2.93
N MET A 168 1.81 15.48 -2.21
CA MET A 168 1.84 14.56 -1.07
C MET A 168 2.27 13.16 -1.47
N ALA A 169 1.79 12.63 -2.60
CA ALA A 169 2.21 11.32 -3.09
C ALA A 169 3.73 11.25 -3.34
N TYR A 170 4.30 12.32 -3.90
CA TYR A 170 5.76 12.44 -4.06
C TYR A 170 6.47 12.57 -2.71
N ALA A 171 5.98 13.44 -1.82
CA ALA A 171 6.54 13.64 -0.48
C ALA A 171 6.53 12.34 0.35
N HIS A 172 5.48 11.54 0.25
CA HIS A 172 5.40 10.22 0.90
C HIS A 172 6.39 9.22 0.32
N SER A 173 6.57 9.21 -1.01
CA SER A 173 7.57 8.37 -1.66
C SER A 173 8.98 8.71 -1.17
N VAL A 174 9.31 10.01 -1.11
CA VAL A 174 10.59 10.51 -0.59
C VAL A 174 10.74 10.25 0.91
N GLY A 175 9.69 10.45 1.70
CA GLY A 175 9.73 10.21 3.15
C GLY A 175 9.91 8.74 3.51
N TYR A 176 9.37 7.84 2.68
CA TYR A 176 9.49 6.40 2.85
C TYR A 176 10.82 5.84 2.31
N LEU A 177 11.20 6.20 1.08
CA LEU A 177 12.35 5.61 0.38
C LEU A 177 13.63 6.45 0.46
N GLY A 178 13.53 7.70 0.91
CA GLY A 178 14.55 8.71 0.69
C GLY A 178 14.57 9.22 -0.76
N ASN A 179 15.35 10.29 -1.00
CA ASN A 179 15.54 10.85 -2.35
C ASN A 179 16.21 9.84 -3.28
N GLN A 180 17.27 9.16 -2.81
CA GLN A 180 18.01 8.18 -3.61
C GLN A 180 17.14 6.97 -3.98
N GLY A 181 16.40 6.40 -3.01
CA GLY A 181 15.48 5.29 -3.28
C GLY A 181 14.35 5.67 -4.23
N THR A 182 13.76 6.86 -4.06
CA THR A 182 12.72 7.37 -4.97
C THR A 182 13.25 7.53 -6.40
N GLN A 183 14.44 8.11 -6.55
CA GLN A 183 15.08 8.27 -7.86
C GLN A 183 15.47 6.93 -8.48
N ALA A 184 15.94 5.98 -7.67
CA ALA A 184 16.25 4.63 -8.12
C ALA A 184 15.01 3.97 -8.73
N ILE A 185 13.87 3.96 -8.03
CA ILE A 185 12.60 3.43 -8.58
C ILE A 185 12.21 4.17 -9.85
N TRP A 186 12.28 5.51 -9.85
CA TRP A 186 11.91 6.31 -11.03
C TRP A 186 12.72 5.91 -12.27
N SER A 187 14.03 5.78 -12.12
CA SER A 187 14.94 5.42 -13.21
C SER A 187 14.76 3.99 -13.73
N ARG A 188 14.12 3.09 -12.95
CA ARG A 188 13.81 1.71 -13.35
C ARG A 188 12.37 1.55 -13.84
N SER A 189 11.53 2.58 -13.73
CA SER A 189 10.10 2.47 -14.00
C SER A 189 9.75 2.00 -15.41
N GLU A 190 10.51 2.43 -16.40
CA GLU A 190 10.34 1.99 -17.79
C GLU A 190 10.76 0.54 -18.00
N ALA A 191 11.83 0.08 -17.32
CA ALA A 191 12.27 -1.31 -17.42
C ALA A 191 11.24 -2.27 -16.80
N VAL A 192 10.67 -1.90 -15.65
CA VAL A 192 9.54 -2.63 -15.04
C VAL A 192 8.37 -2.71 -16.01
N ASP A 193 8.00 -1.59 -16.62
CA ASP A 193 6.85 -1.55 -17.52
C ASP A 193 7.00 -2.49 -18.73
N ARG A 194 8.21 -2.59 -19.29
CA ARG A 194 8.51 -3.51 -20.40
C ARG A 194 8.47 -4.99 -20.01
N ILE A 195 8.68 -5.32 -18.73
CA ILE A 195 8.62 -6.70 -18.24
C ILE A 195 7.16 -7.17 -18.15
N LEU A 196 6.24 -6.26 -17.83
CA LEU A 196 4.82 -6.57 -17.61
C LEU A 196 4.05 -6.68 -18.93
N ASN A 197 3.07 -7.58 -18.98
CA ASN A 197 2.07 -7.59 -20.05
C ASN A 197 0.93 -6.58 -19.75
N GLU A 198 0.11 -6.28 -20.76
CA GLU A 198 -0.97 -5.29 -20.64
C GLU A 198 -1.98 -5.62 -19.53
N ASN A 199 -2.32 -6.89 -19.32
CA ASN A 199 -3.25 -7.27 -18.25
C ASN A 199 -2.66 -6.98 -16.86
N GLN A 200 -1.37 -7.26 -16.65
CA GLN A 200 -0.67 -6.95 -15.40
C GLN A 200 -0.56 -5.44 -15.16
N LYS A 201 -0.38 -4.65 -16.22
CA LYS A 201 -0.36 -3.18 -16.16
C LYS A 201 -1.70 -2.62 -15.68
N VAL A 202 -2.80 -3.08 -16.26
CA VAL A 202 -4.18 -2.70 -15.88
C VAL A 202 -4.46 -3.06 -14.42
N MET A 203 -4.03 -4.24 -13.95
CA MET A 203 -4.19 -4.62 -12.54
C MET A 203 -3.51 -3.66 -11.56
N LEU A 204 -2.37 -3.11 -11.94
CA LEU A 204 -1.60 -2.18 -11.10
C LEU A 204 -2.09 -0.73 -11.17
N GLU A 205 -2.82 -0.36 -12.22
CA GLU A 205 -3.41 0.98 -12.36
C GLU A 205 -4.38 1.30 -11.22
N ASP A 206 -5.24 0.34 -10.89
CA ASP A 206 -6.22 0.48 -9.81
C ASP A 206 -5.72 -0.07 -8.46
N PHE A 207 -4.53 -0.65 -8.44
CA PHE A 207 -3.97 -1.19 -7.20
C PHE A 207 -3.75 -0.06 -6.18
N SER A 208 -4.43 -0.16 -5.04
CA SER A 208 -4.18 0.63 -3.83
C SER A 208 -3.64 -0.33 -2.79
N CYS A 209 -2.78 0.11 -1.85
CA CYS A 209 -2.01 -0.71 -0.88
C CYS A 209 -2.84 -1.75 -0.09
N CYS A 210 -3.36 -2.76 -0.79
CA CYS A 210 -4.26 -3.77 -0.28
C CYS A 210 -3.38 -4.85 0.34
N LEU A 211 -3.64 -5.12 1.61
CA LEU A 211 -2.90 -6.12 2.35
C LEU A 211 -3.44 -7.52 2.11
N ILE A 212 -4.77 -7.64 2.04
CA ILE A 212 -5.46 -8.90 1.83
C ILE A 212 -5.75 -9.04 0.33
N PRO A 213 -5.27 -10.11 -0.34
CA PRO A 213 -5.67 -10.39 -1.71
C PRO A 213 -7.20 -10.58 -1.79
N PRO A 214 -7.84 -10.08 -2.87
CA PRO A 214 -9.27 -10.28 -3.07
C PRO A 214 -9.65 -11.75 -3.29
N GLN A 215 -8.66 -12.61 -3.58
CA GLN A 215 -8.83 -14.01 -3.98
C GLN A 215 -7.80 -14.90 -3.25
N SER A 216 -7.96 -16.21 -3.31
CA SER A 216 -6.94 -17.13 -2.80
C SER A 216 -5.71 -17.08 -3.71
N LEU A 217 -4.51 -16.97 -3.13
CA LEU A 217 -3.26 -17.04 -3.89
C LEU A 217 -3.01 -18.43 -4.49
N SER A 218 -3.64 -19.47 -3.93
CA SER A 218 -3.55 -20.84 -4.45
C SER A 218 -4.34 -21.05 -5.73
N GLU A 219 -5.31 -20.18 -6.02
CA GLU A 219 -6.20 -20.25 -7.19
C GLU A 219 -6.32 -18.87 -7.85
N PRO A 220 -5.25 -18.40 -8.52
CA PRO A 220 -5.30 -17.13 -9.21
C PRO A 220 -6.35 -17.22 -10.34
N VAL A 221 -7.40 -16.40 -10.27
CA VAL A 221 -8.39 -16.34 -11.35
C VAL A 221 -7.67 -15.97 -12.64
N ARG A 222 -8.01 -16.65 -13.74
CA ARG A 222 -7.40 -16.43 -15.06
C ARG A 222 -7.52 -14.96 -15.45
N ILE A 223 -6.38 -14.31 -15.45
CA ILE A 223 -6.16 -12.91 -15.82
C ILE A 223 -6.54 -12.71 -17.30
N GLY A 224 -7.54 -11.88 -17.60
CA GLY A 224 -8.01 -11.62 -18.97
C GLY A 224 -9.40 -11.00 -19.09
N GLN A 225 -10.16 -10.92 -18.00
CA GLN A 225 -11.37 -10.10 -17.93
C GLN A 225 -10.97 -8.76 -17.30
N ALA A 226 -10.59 -7.78 -18.13
CA ALA A 226 -10.37 -6.39 -17.76
C ALA A 226 -11.71 -5.70 -17.41
N GLY A 227 -12.48 -6.34 -16.52
CA GLY A 227 -13.80 -5.92 -16.09
C GLY A 227 -13.75 -5.36 -14.68
N VAL A 228 -14.86 -4.73 -14.32
CA VAL A 228 -15.14 -4.29 -12.96
C VAL A 228 -14.87 -5.40 -11.93
N PRO A 229 -14.33 -5.08 -10.74
CA PRO A 229 -14.12 -6.08 -9.70
C PRO A 229 -15.39 -6.89 -9.40
N ASP A 230 -15.31 -8.22 -9.47
CA ASP A 230 -16.42 -9.16 -9.26
C ASP A 230 -17.28 -8.85 -8.03
N TRP A 231 -16.64 -8.41 -6.94
CA TRP A 231 -17.34 -8.12 -5.70
C TRP A 231 -18.30 -6.93 -5.81
N LYS A 232 -18.02 -5.95 -6.69
CA LYS A 232 -18.93 -4.82 -6.94
C LYS A 232 -20.17 -5.29 -7.70
N VAL A 233 -20.00 -6.13 -8.72
CA VAL A 233 -21.12 -6.73 -9.45
C VAL A 233 -21.97 -7.59 -8.49
N LYS A 234 -21.32 -8.44 -7.68
CA LYS A 234 -21.99 -9.23 -6.64
C LYS A 234 -22.72 -8.36 -5.62
N LEU A 235 -22.17 -7.20 -5.26
CA LEU A 235 -22.83 -6.23 -4.38
C LEU A 235 -24.11 -5.68 -5.03
N LEU A 236 -24.07 -5.27 -6.29
CA LEU A 236 -25.26 -4.78 -7.01
C LEU A 236 -26.31 -5.88 -7.18
N GLN A 237 -25.90 -7.11 -7.52
CA GLN A 237 -26.80 -8.27 -7.59
C GLN A 237 -27.46 -8.57 -6.25
N ARG A 238 -26.69 -8.55 -5.14
CA ARG A 238 -27.24 -8.70 -3.79
C ARG A 238 -28.22 -7.58 -3.47
N ALA A 239 -27.90 -6.33 -3.83
CA ALA A 239 -28.78 -5.20 -3.64
C ALA A 239 -30.10 -5.38 -4.39
N ARG A 240 -30.10 -5.87 -5.64
CA ARG A 240 -31.31 -6.23 -6.40
C ARG A 240 -32.18 -7.28 -5.70
N GLY A 241 -31.54 -8.29 -5.12
CA GLY A 241 -32.24 -9.39 -4.43
C GLY A 241 -32.88 -9.03 -3.08
N VAL A 242 -32.63 -7.83 -2.52
CA VAL A 242 -33.22 -7.45 -1.23
C VAL A 242 -34.72 -7.11 -1.38
N PRO A 243 -35.63 -7.68 -0.58
CA PRO A 243 -37.04 -7.29 -0.62
C PRO A 243 -37.26 -5.81 -0.25
N ASN A 244 -38.26 -5.16 -0.83
CA ASN A 244 -38.52 -3.71 -0.64
C ASN A 244 -38.67 -3.31 0.85
N ALA A 245 -39.31 -4.15 1.67
CA ALA A 245 -39.47 -3.88 3.10
C ALA A 245 -38.14 -3.78 3.86
N TRP A 246 -37.10 -4.48 3.40
CA TRP A 246 -35.78 -4.51 4.03
C TRP A 246 -34.78 -3.57 3.39
N TRP A 247 -35.11 -2.99 2.23
CA TRP A 247 -34.17 -2.19 1.44
C TRP A 247 -33.57 -1.00 2.22
N PRO A 248 -34.34 -0.18 2.97
CA PRO A 248 -33.76 0.95 3.70
C PRO A 248 -32.66 0.53 4.70
N VAL A 249 -32.88 -0.58 5.39
CA VAL A 249 -31.93 -1.13 6.38
C VAL A 249 -30.69 -1.72 5.68
N ALA A 250 -30.90 -2.51 4.62
CA ALA A 250 -29.81 -3.12 3.87
C ALA A 250 -28.93 -2.06 3.17
N ARG A 251 -29.56 -1.05 2.56
CA ARG A 251 -28.87 0.09 1.92
C ARG A 251 -27.98 0.82 2.91
N LYS A 252 -28.52 1.16 4.09
CA LYS A 252 -27.75 1.80 5.15
C LYS A 252 -26.56 0.95 5.58
N LYS A 253 -26.76 -0.35 5.80
CA LYS A 253 -25.68 -1.27 6.20
C LYS A 253 -24.57 -1.36 5.14
N ILE A 254 -24.93 -1.41 3.86
CA ILE A 254 -23.97 -1.41 2.75
C ILE A 254 -23.19 -0.09 2.73
N GLN A 255 -23.88 1.04 2.87
CA GLN A 255 -23.26 2.37 2.92
C GLN A 255 -22.31 2.50 4.10
N ASP A 256 -22.71 2.07 5.29
CA ASP A 256 -21.88 2.13 6.50
C ASP A 256 -20.60 1.29 6.34
N GLU A 257 -20.69 0.08 5.77
CA GLU A 257 -19.50 -0.76 5.55
C GLU A 257 -18.58 -0.20 4.46
N MET A 258 -19.13 0.33 3.37
CA MET A 258 -18.31 0.96 2.32
C MET A 258 -17.61 2.22 2.85
N ASP A 259 -18.28 3.00 3.69
CA ASP A 259 -17.67 4.15 4.35
C ASP A 259 -16.56 3.75 5.32
N ARG A 260 -16.74 2.65 6.07
CA ARG A 260 -15.69 2.11 6.94
C ARG A 260 -14.46 1.73 6.12
N LEU A 261 -14.65 1.01 5.01
CA LEU A 261 -13.56 0.63 4.11
C LEU A 261 -12.91 1.85 3.44
N ALA A 262 -13.68 2.86 3.08
CA ALA A 262 -13.16 4.10 2.49
C ALA A 262 -12.25 4.85 3.47
N GLN A 263 -12.66 4.98 4.74
CA GLN A 263 -11.85 5.61 5.79
C GLN A 263 -10.56 4.84 6.07
N VAL A 264 -10.62 3.51 6.03
CA VAL A 264 -9.44 2.65 6.16
C VAL A 264 -8.47 2.85 4.99
N LYS A 265 -8.98 3.05 3.77
CA LYS A 265 -8.16 3.20 2.56
C LYS A 265 -7.58 4.61 2.41
N ASP A 266 -8.35 5.64 2.72
CA ASP A 266 -7.94 7.05 2.64
C ASP A 266 -8.20 7.76 3.99
N PRO A 267 -7.20 7.79 4.89
CA PRO A 267 -7.34 8.50 6.17
C PRO A 267 -7.60 10.00 5.99
N GLY A 268 -7.28 10.57 4.83
CA GLY A 268 -7.48 11.99 4.50
C GLY A 268 -8.83 12.31 3.86
N LEU A 269 -9.77 11.37 3.84
CA LEU A 269 -11.13 11.59 3.32
C LEU A 269 -11.92 12.52 4.26
N THR A 270 -12.40 13.65 3.73
CA THR A 270 -13.21 14.61 4.49
C THR A 270 -14.64 14.13 4.70
N GLU A 271 -15.38 14.71 5.64
CA GLU A 271 -16.78 14.35 5.86
C GLU A 271 -17.65 14.64 4.64
N ILE A 272 -17.41 15.78 3.97
CA ILE A 272 -18.09 16.15 2.72
C ILE A 272 -17.86 15.09 1.64
N GLN A 273 -16.60 14.67 1.43
CA GLN A 273 -16.27 13.67 0.43
C GLN A 273 -16.90 12.31 0.75
N ARG A 274 -16.95 11.92 2.03
CA ARG A 274 -17.65 10.70 2.47
C ARG A 274 -19.15 10.78 2.15
N ASN A 275 -19.81 11.87 2.52
CA ASN A 275 -21.25 12.04 2.28
C ASN A 275 -21.57 11.99 0.78
N GLN A 276 -20.75 12.64 -0.05
CA GLN A 276 -20.86 12.56 -1.52
C GLN A 276 -20.64 11.13 -2.05
N ALA A 277 -19.67 10.38 -1.50
CA ALA A 277 -19.46 8.98 -1.88
C ALA A 277 -20.64 8.10 -1.47
N ARG A 278 -21.17 8.30 -0.26
CA ARG A 278 -22.34 7.60 0.28
C ARG A 278 -23.59 7.84 -0.55
N GLU A 279 -23.87 9.09 -0.90
CA GLU A 279 -25.01 9.47 -1.74
C GLU A 279 -24.92 8.85 -3.14
N ARG A 280 -23.75 8.95 -3.79
CA ARG A 280 -23.51 8.32 -5.10
C ARG A 280 -23.69 6.82 -5.05
N LEU A 281 -23.11 6.15 -4.06
CA LEU A 281 -23.30 4.71 -3.85
C LEU A 281 -24.79 4.37 -3.67
N GLY A 282 -25.50 5.14 -2.82
CA GLY A 282 -26.92 4.96 -2.60
C GLY A 282 -27.74 5.07 -3.89
N SER A 283 -27.49 6.10 -4.69
CA SER A 283 -28.13 6.31 -5.99
C SER A 283 -27.85 5.16 -6.97
N VAL A 284 -26.61 4.69 -7.07
CA VAL A 284 -26.27 3.55 -7.94
C VAL A 284 -26.98 2.28 -7.48
N LEU A 285 -27.08 2.04 -6.18
CA LEU A 285 -27.78 0.87 -5.64
C LEU A 285 -29.28 0.93 -5.93
N ASP A 286 -29.90 2.11 -5.77
CA ASP A 286 -31.31 2.34 -6.06
C ASP A 286 -31.60 2.16 -7.56
N GLU A 287 -30.73 2.68 -8.43
CA GLU A 287 -30.83 2.49 -9.88
C GLU A 287 -30.67 1.02 -10.27
N ALA A 288 -29.63 0.34 -9.75
CA ALA A 288 -29.39 -1.08 -10.02
C ALA A 288 -30.61 -1.94 -9.66
N ARG A 289 -31.34 -1.61 -8.59
CA ARG A 289 -32.58 -2.30 -8.18
C ARG A 289 -33.76 -2.04 -9.11
N GLY A 290 -33.83 -0.86 -9.73
CA GLY A 290 -34.92 -0.47 -10.63
C GLY A 290 -34.81 -1.03 -12.05
N LEU A 291 -33.63 -1.52 -12.45
CA LEU A 291 -33.41 -2.06 -13.80
C LEU A 291 -34.05 -3.44 -13.99
N SER A 292 -34.46 -3.77 -15.22
CA SER A 292 -34.75 -5.17 -15.60
C SER A 292 -33.47 -6.02 -15.53
N ASP A 293 -33.60 -7.36 -15.54
CA ASP A 293 -32.42 -8.24 -15.55
C ASP A 293 -31.56 -7.99 -16.80
N ILE A 294 -32.19 -7.80 -17.96
CA ILE A 294 -31.49 -7.50 -19.22
C ILE A 294 -30.76 -6.16 -19.13
N ASP A 295 -31.45 -5.10 -18.69
CA ASP A 295 -30.83 -3.78 -18.58
C ASP A 295 -29.69 -3.75 -17.56
N PHE A 296 -29.82 -4.50 -16.47
CA PHE A 296 -28.77 -4.62 -15.48
C PHE A 296 -27.53 -5.32 -16.07
N GLU A 297 -27.70 -6.42 -16.79
CA GLU A 297 -26.58 -7.11 -17.42
C GLU A 297 -25.85 -6.22 -18.43
N LEU A 298 -26.58 -5.36 -19.15
CA LEU A 298 -26.00 -4.37 -20.08
C LEU A 298 -25.29 -3.19 -19.37
N LYS A 299 -25.76 -2.78 -18.18
CA LYS A 299 -25.28 -1.57 -17.48
C LYS A 299 -24.40 -1.82 -16.26
N LYS A 300 -24.27 -3.05 -15.78
CA LYS A 300 -23.59 -3.36 -14.50
C LYS A 300 -22.15 -2.83 -14.41
N GLU A 301 -21.43 -2.80 -15.52
CA GLU A 301 -20.05 -2.29 -15.57
C GLU A 301 -20.01 -0.77 -15.38
N GLU A 302 -20.88 -0.04 -16.07
CA GLU A 302 -21.07 1.40 -15.93
C GLU A 302 -21.51 1.76 -14.50
N LEU A 303 -22.48 1.02 -13.94
CA LEU A 303 -22.94 1.24 -12.57
C LEU A 303 -21.80 1.09 -11.56
N CYS A 304 -20.96 0.07 -11.71
CA CYS A 304 -19.86 -0.15 -10.79
C CYS A 304 -18.69 0.84 -10.95
N SER A 305 -18.51 1.44 -12.13
CA SER A 305 -17.54 2.53 -12.32
C SER A 305 -18.01 3.81 -11.61
N ARG A 306 -19.32 4.08 -11.62
CA ARG A 306 -19.96 5.20 -10.91
C ARG A 306 -19.87 5.11 -9.38
N THR A 307 -19.70 3.91 -8.81
CA THR A 307 -19.46 3.76 -7.35
C THR A 307 -18.05 4.12 -6.90
N ALA A 308 -17.10 4.33 -7.83
CA ALA A 308 -15.75 4.73 -7.46
C ALA A 308 -15.76 6.08 -6.72
N ALA A 309 -14.80 6.29 -5.81
CA ALA A 309 -14.57 7.60 -5.20
C ALA A 309 -14.41 8.67 -6.31
N PRO A 310 -14.83 9.93 -6.08
CA PRO A 310 -14.79 10.95 -7.13
C PRO A 310 -13.37 11.06 -7.68
N GLY A 311 -13.30 11.13 -9.02
CA GLY A 311 -12.11 10.95 -9.84
C GLY A 311 -10.81 11.40 -9.20
N GLN A 312 -9.97 10.43 -8.83
CA GLN A 312 -8.56 10.65 -9.09
C GLN A 312 -8.46 10.89 -10.60
N PRO A 313 -7.99 12.07 -11.04
CA PRO A 313 -7.85 12.33 -12.45
C PRO A 313 -6.99 11.22 -13.06
N PRO A 314 -7.24 10.82 -14.32
CA PRO A 314 -6.42 9.84 -15.01
C PRO A 314 -4.95 10.20 -14.80
N GLN A 315 -4.19 9.26 -14.23
CA GLN A 315 -2.79 9.50 -13.99
C GLN A 315 -2.06 9.44 -15.33
N SER A 316 -1.11 10.35 -15.54
CA SER A 316 -0.28 10.27 -16.73
C SER A 316 0.47 8.94 -16.76
N GLU A 317 0.73 8.44 -17.97
CA GLU A 317 1.44 7.17 -18.17
C GLU A 317 2.77 7.11 -17.39
N ARG A 318 3.49 8.23 -17.32
CA ARG A 318 4.72 8.35 -16.53
C ARG A 318 4.51 8.07 -15.03
N ILE A 319 3.40 8.52 -14.45
CA ILE A 319 3.06 8.28 -13.04
C ILE A 319 2.61 6.82 -12.84
N GLN A 320 1.87 6.26 -13.80
CA GLN A 320 1.46 4.86 -13.75
C GLN A 320 2.68 3.92 -13.76
N ARG A 321 3.67 4.16 -14.64
CA ARG A 321 4.93 3.39 -14.65
C ARG A 321 5.67 3.48 -13.33
N PHE A 322 5.76 4.66 -12.73
CA PHE A 322 6.36 4.82 -11.41
C PHE A 322 5.59 4.01 -10.35
N LYS A 323 4.27 4.08 -10.34
CA LYS A 323 3.43 3.31 -9.41
C LYS A 323 3.65 1.79 -9.56
N ARG A 324 3.69 1.28 -10.80
CA ARG A 324 4.00 -0.14 -11.09
C ARG A 324 5.36 -0.51 -10.50
N ALA A 325 6.39 0.30 -10.74
CA ALA A 325 7.73 0.08 -10.21
C ALA A 325 7.83 0.23 -8.69
N PHE A 326 7.08 1.16 -8.09
CA PHE A 326 7.03 1.36 -6.66
C PHE A 326 6.58 0.07 -5.95
N PHE A 327 5.44 -0.51 -6.36
CA PHE A 327 4.94 -1.73 -5.74
C PHE A 327 5.76 -2.98 -6.06
N LEU A 328 6.47 -3.00 -7.19
CA LEU A 328 7.25 -4.17 -7.61
C LEU A 328 8.72 -4.13 -7.15
N LEU A 329 9.29 -2.96 -6.84
CA LEU A 329 10.71 -2.81 -6.51
C LEU A 329 10.98 -2.29 -5.09
N GLN A 330 9.96 -1.92 -4.33
CA GLN A 330 10.17 -1.43 -2.96
C GLN A 330 10.77 -2.52 -2.03
N PRO A 331 11.43 -2.10 -0.93
CA PRO A 331 12.05 -3.04 0.00
C PRO A 331 11.09 -4.12 0.48
N GLY A 332 11.57 -5.37 0.47
CA GLY A 332 10.78 -6.55 0.84
C GLY A 332 10.12 -7.27 -0.34
N SER A 333 10.03 -6.66 -1.53
CA SER A 333 9.57 -7.33 -2.76
C SER A 333 10.49 -8.48 -3.19
N ARG A 334 11.80 -8.35 -2.95
CA ARG A 334 12.80 -9.37 -3.24
C ARG A 334 12.47 -10.74 -2.65
N GLU A 335 12.05 -10.77 -1.38
CA GLU A 335 11.70 -12.02 -0.70
C GLU A 335 10.53 -12.74 -1.40
N ALA A 336 9.55 -11.99 -1.91
CA ALA A 336 8.44 -12.56 -2.66
C ALA A 336 8.94 -13.19 -3.99
N TYR A 337 9.88 -12.55 -4.68
CA TYR A 337 10.50 -13.13 -5.88
C TYR A 337 11.33 -14.38 -5.55
N ASP A 338 12.13 -14.33 -4.48
CA ASP A 338 12.90 -15.51 -4.01
C ASP A 338 11.97 -16.70 -3.74
N ARG A 339 10.80 -16.47 -3.14
CA ARG A 339 9.78 -17.50 -2.92
C ARG A 339 9.18 -18.02 -4.21
N LEU A 340 8.84 -17.15 -5.16
CA LEU A 340 8.30 -17.56 -6.47
C LEU A 340 9.28 -18.46 -7.24
N LEU A 341 10.58 -18.11 -7.21
CA LEU A 341 11.63 -18.84 -7.91
C LEU A 341 12.03 -20.15 -7.18
N GLY A 342 12.04 -20.14 -5.85
CA GLY A 342 12.38 -21.29 -5.02
C GLY A 342 11.37 -22.43 -5.10
N LYS A 343 10.07 -22.13 -5.22
CA LYS A 343 9.02 -23.17 -5.37
C LYS A 343 9.18 -24.01 -6.65
N ARG A 344 9.82 -23.48 -7.68
CA ARG A 344 10.02 -24.19 -8.96
C ARG A 344 11.23 -25.13 -8.95
N HIS A 345 12.14 -24.93 -8.00
CA HIS A 345 13.38 -25.71 -7.85
C HIS A 345 13.26 -26.87 -6.85
N SER A 346 12.05 -27.29 -6.50
CA SER A 346 11.82 -28.65 -5.95
C SER A 346 11.32 -29.56 -7.07
N PRO A 347 12.15 -29.98 -8.04
CA PRO A 347 11.87 -31.22 -8.74
C PRO A 347 11.89 -32.30 -7.66
N GLY A 348 10.94 -33.24 -7.71
CA GLY A 348 10.76 -34.26 -6.68
C GLY A 348 12.02 -35.09 -6.41
N LEU A 349 12.92 -34.56 -5.58
CA LEU A 349 13.86 -35.34 -4.81
C LEU A 349 13.04 -35.88 -3.65
N GLY A 350 12.54 -37.09 -3.86
CA GLY A 350 12.22 -38.00 -2.77
C GLY A 350 13.46 -38.17 -1.91
N VAL A 351 13.68 -37.25 -0.98
CA VAL A 351 14.53 -37.49 0.16
C VAL A 351 13.69 -38.36 1.09
N SER A 352 13.83 -39.66 0.89
CA SER A 352 13.51 -40.65 1.91
C SER A 352 14.20 -40.21 3.20
N LEU A 353 13.41 -39.81 4.21
CA LEU A 353 13.87 -39.64 5.58
C LEU A 353 14.20 -41.04 6.15
N ALA A 354 15.34 -41.59 5.73
CA ALA A 354 15.94 -42.73 6.37
C ALA A 354 16.65 -42.27 7.65
N GLY A 355 16.05 -42.64 8.78
CA GLY A 355 16.70 -43.03 10.03
C GLY A 355 17.92 -42.23 10.49
N GLY A 356 17.68 -41.22 11.33
CA GLY A 356 18.67 -40.71 12.28
C GLY A 356 18.18 -40.99 13.70
N ALA A 357 18.70 -42.06 14.30
CA ALA A 357 18.36 -42.52 15.65
C ALA A 357 18.67 -41.44 16.71
N PHE A 358 17.68 -41.14 17.56
CA PHE A 358 17.89 -40.44 18.81
C PHE A 358 18.52 -41.41 19.82
N SER A 359 19.81 -41.26 20.07
CA SER A 359 20.47 -41.89 21.23
C SER A 359 20.08 -41.15 22.49
N ALA A 360 19.40 -41.86 23.38
CA ALA A 360 19.21 -41.49 24.77
C ALA A 360 20.43 -41.92 25.61
N ALA A 361 21.03 -40.95 26.30
CA ALA A 361 21.85 -41.12 27.50
C ALA A 361 21.66 -39.80 28.28
N GLY A 362 21.09 -39.74 29.49
CA GLY A 362 21.64 -40.34 30.72
C GLY A 362 22.90 -39.56 31.11
N SER A 363 23.11 -38.96 32.28
CA SER A 363 22.39 -38.90 33.56
C SER A 363 23.23 -38.01 34.51
N ALA A 364 22.57 -37.37 35.48
CA ALA A 364 23.03 -37.14 36.87
C ALA A 364 24.11 -36.09 37.25
N GLY A 365 23.80 -35.40 38.36
CA GLY A 365 24.73 -34.76 39.31
C GLY A 365 24.70 -33.23 39.27
N GLY A 366 24.48 -32.44 40.33
CA GLY A 366 24.30 -32.63 41.77
C GLY A 366 23.90 -31.25 42.35
N ALA A 367 22.94 -31.17 43.27
CA ALA A 367 23.14 -31.04 44.73
C ALA A 367 23.58 -29.64 45.25
N ALA A 368 22.64 -29.00 45.94
CA ALA A 368 22.75 -28.20 47.17
C ALA A 368 23.67 -26.96 47.23
N SER A 369 23.07 -25.78 47.41
CA SER A 369 23.03 -25.00 48.67
C SER A 369 22.09 -23.81 48.50
#